data_AF-A0A967VN79-F1
#
_entry.id   AF-A0A967VN79-F1
#
_cell.length_a   1.000
_cell.length_b   1.000
_cell.length_c   1.000
_cell.angle_alpha   90.00
_cell.angle_beta   90.00
_cell.angle_gamma   90.00
#
_symmetry.space_group_name_H-M   'P 1'
#
loop_
_entity.id
_entity.type
_entity.pdbx_description
1 polymer ?
#
loop_
_entity_poly.entity_id
_entity_poly.type
_entity_poly.pdbx_seq_one_letter_code
_entity_poly.pdbx_strand_id
1 'polypeptide(L)'
;MGRPITGGRLGDRKIDGETPGRWPFYWTRAVYSGGGRGWYGGWGRPSWATDYPKGDHQFLIVLKRLVRLRAYDWENAVSLADPDLRRFPVIYAV
;
A
#
# COMPACT_ATOMS: atom_id res chain seq x y z
N MET A 1 3.82 -2.54 -33.45
CA MET A 1 5.05 -2.52 -32.63
C MET A 1 4.65 -2.40 -31.17
N GLY A 2 4.66 -3.52 -30.45
CA GLY A 2 4.16 -3.61 -29.06
C GLY A 2 5.17 -3.05 -28.06
N ARG A 3 4.71 -2.26 -27.09
CA ARG A 3 5.52 -1.76 -25.98
C ARG A 3 5.75 -2.89 -24.96
N PRO A 4 6.94 -3.00 -24.37
CA PRO A 4 7.24 -4.03 -23.38
C PRO A 4 6.45 -3.78 -22.10
N ILE A 5 5.92 -4.86 -21.51
CA ILE A 5 5.28 -4.89 -20.20
C ILE A 5 6.35 -4.73 -19.11
N THR A 6 6.70 -3.49 -18.76
CA THR A 6 7.47 -3.20 -17.56
C THR A 6 6.60 -3.49 -16.34
N GLY A 7 6.99 -4.50 -15.55
CA GLY A 7 6.44 -4.82 -14.24
C GLY A 7 6.78 -3.76 -13.20
N GLY A 8 6.21 -2.56 -13.34
CA GLY A 8 6.36 -1.47 -12.39
C GLY A 8 5.22 -0.47 -12.58
N ARG A 9 4.34 -0.40 -11.56
CA ARG A 9 3.48 0.74 -11.14
C ARG A 9 2.17 0.26 -10.54
N LEU A 10 2.21 -0.09 -9.26
CA LEU A 10 1.05 -0.05 -8.39
C LEU A 10 1.53 0.43 -7.02
N GLY A 11 1.65 1.76 -6.87
CA GLY A 11 2.12 2.40 -5.65
C GLY A 11 3.24 3.46 -5.81
N ASP A 12 3.57 3.89 -7.03
CA ASP A 12 4.61 4.90 -7.29
C ASP A 12 4.21 6.30 -6.76
N ARG A 13 4.34 6.49 -5.45
CA ARG A 13 5.01 7.67 -4.91
C ARG A 13 5.66 7.44 -3.55
N LYS A 14 6.33 6.29 -3.36
CA LYS A 14 7.66 6.42 -2.77
C LYS A 14 8.49 7.12 -3.84
N ILE A 15 8.96 8.34 -3.59
CA ILE A 15 10.07 8.85 -4.41
C ILE A 15 11.15 7.77 -4.28
N ASP A 16 11.61 7.19 -5.38
CA ASP A 16 12.69 6.21 -5.36
C ASP A 16 13.82 6.79 -4.49
N GLY A 17 14.02 6.22 -3.30
CA GLY A 17 14.94 6.76 -2.27
C GLY A 17 14.32 7.36 -1.00
N GLU A 18 13.00 7.33 -0.77
CA GLU A 18 12.45 7.71 0.55
C GLU A 18 12.76 6.63 1.60
N THR A 19 13.81 6.88 2.38
CA THR A 19 14.31 5.98 3.42
C THR A 19 13.22 5.72 4.47
N PRO A 20 12.83 4.45 4.71
CA PRO A 20 12.00 4.08 5.86
C PRO A 20 12.63 4.64 7.15
N GLY A 21 11.85 5.44 7.89
CA GLY A 21 12.32 6.11 9.12
C GLY A 21 12.42 7.64 9.04
N ARG A 22 12.20 8.25 7.86
CA ARG A 22 12.07 9.72 7.74
C ARG A 22 10.86 10.27 8.49
N TRP A 23 9.77 9.52 8.51
CA TRP A 23 8.56 9.83 9.27
C TRP A 23 8.42 8.92 10.48
N PRO A 24 7.92 9.42 11.63
CA PRO A 24 7.75 8.59 12.82
C PRO A 24 6.61 7.56 12.67
N PHE A 25 5.73 7.72 11.68
CA PHE A 25 4.69 6.74 11.38
C PHE A 25 4.39 6.63 9.89
N TYR A 26 4.15 5.39 9.43
CA TYR A 26 3.69 5.08 8.08
C TYR A 26 2.45 4.19 8.19
N TRP A 27 1.35 4.60 7.54
CA TRP A 27 0.19 3.73 7.36
C TRP A 27 0.52 2.72 6.27
N THR A 28 0.80 1.47 6.68
CA THR A 28 1.35 0.45 5.79
C THR A 28 0.30 -0.61 5.47
N ARG A 29 -0.02 -0.77 4.18
CA ARG A 29 -0.93 -1.80 3.69
C ARG A 29 -0.15 -3.01 3.16
N ALA A 30 -0.51 -4.20 3.59
CA ALA A 30 0.05 -5.44 3.08
C ALA A 30 -0.41 -5.72 1.65
N VAL A 31 0.55 -5.87 0.73
CA VAL A 31 0.33 -6.44 -0.59
C VAL A 31 0.63 -7.94 -0.49
N TYR A 32 -0.39 -8.75 -0.70
CA TYR A 32 -0.28 -10.20 -0.59
C TYR A 32 -1.01 -10.89 -1.73
N SER A 33 -0.54 -12.08 -2.13
CA SER A 33 -1.24 -12.90 -3.11
C SER A 33 -2.44 -13.57 -2.46
N GLY A 34 -3.59 -12.90 -2.48
CA GLY A 34 -4.89 -13.45 -2.12
C GLY A 34 -5.64 -13.93 -3.35
N GLY A 35 -6.08 -15.18 -3.37
CA GLY A 35 -6.88 -15.75 -4.46
C GLY A 35 -8.19 -14.98 -4.58
N GLY A 36 -8.28 -14.09 -5.57
CA GLY A 36 -9.51 -13.41 -5.96
C GLY A 36 -10.53 -14.45 -6.45
N ARG A 37 -11.28 -15.06 -5.53
CA ARG A 37 -12.49 -15.82 -5.86
C ARG A 37 -13.59 -14.84 -6.20
N GLY A 38 -13.48 -14.22 -7.38
CA GLY A 38 -14.67 -13.74 -8.07
C GLY A 38 -15.56 -14.94 -8.37
N TRP A 39 -16.87 -14.80 -8.13
CA TRP A 39 -17.89 -15.79 -8.52
C TRP A 39 -17.94 -16.11 -10.03
N TYR A 40 -17.11 -15.46 -10.84
CA TYR A 40 -16.97 -15.70 -12.28
C TYR A 40 -15.49 -15.63 -12.70
N GLY A 41 -14.71 -16.66 -12.39
CA GLY A 41 -13.65 -17.23 -13.26
C GLY A 41 -12.61 -16.34 -13.97
N GLY A 42 -12.37 -15.07 -13.61
CA GLY A 42 -11.39 -14.27 -14.34
C GLY A 42 -11.03 -12.93 -13.69
N TRP A 43 -9.71 -12.68 -13.59
CA TRP A 43 -9.07 -11.36 -13.53
C TRP A 43 -9.64 -10.33 -12.52
N GLY A 44 -10.13 -10.80 -11.37
CA GLY A 44 -10.56 -9.93 -10.28
C GLY A 44 -9.40 -9.10 -9.74
N ARG A 45 -9.68 -7.85 -9.35
CA ARG A 45 -8.72 -7.04 -8.58
C ARG A 45 -8.29 -7.84 -7.35
N PRO A 46 -6.99 -7.84 -7.01
CA PRO A 46 -6.51 -8.65 -5.90
C PRO A 46 -7.16 -8.16 -4.60
N SER A 47 -7.51 -9.09 -3.70
CA SER A 47 -8.31 -8.80 -2.49
C SER A 47 -7.71 -7.68 -1.64
N TRP A 48 -6.38 -7.66 -1.51
CA TRP A 48 -5.65 -6.63 -0.77
C TRP A 48 -5.89 -5.20 -1.28
N ALA A 49 -6.22 -5.05 -2.57
CA ALA A 49 -6.42 -3.77 -3.23
C ALA A 49 -7.85 -3.24 -3.07
N THR A 50 -8.68 -3.85 -2.21
CA THR A 50 -10.01 -3.34 -1.88
C THR A 50 -9.92 -1.90 -1.37
N ASP A 51 -10.63 -1.00 -2.06
CA ASP A 51 -10.68 0.45 -1.87
C ASP A 51 -9.32 1.20 -1.94
N TYR A 52 -8.26 0.53 -2.35
CA TYR A 52 -6.95 1.15 -2.54
C TYR A 52 -6.91 1.97 -3.85
N PRO A 53 -6.33 3.18 -3.87
CA PRO A 53 -5.66 3.87 -2.76
C PRO A 53 -6.56 4.77 -1.89
N LYS A 54 -7.77 5.06 -2.36
CA LYS A 54 -8.64 6.10 -1.78
C LYS A 54 -8.97 5.86 -0.31
N GLY A 55 -9.19 4.61 0.08
CA GLY A 55 -9.43 4.24 1.48
C GLY A 55 -8.28 4.63 2.39
N ASP A 56 -7.03 4.43 1.95
CA ASP A 56 -5.83 4.77 2.73
C ASP A 56 -5.66 6.29 2.86
N HIS A 57 -5.94 7.05 1.79
CA HIS A 57 -5.96 8.52 1.83
C HIS A 57 -6.97 9.06 2.82
N GLN A 58 -8.23 8.59 2.73
CA GLN A 58 -9.31 9.05 3.60
C GLN A 58 -9.01 8.70 5.06
N PHE A 59 -8.48 7.50 5.31
CA PHE A 59 -8.04 7.09 6.63
C PHE A 59 -6.94 8.02 7.17
N LEU A 60 -5.89 8.30 6.38
CA LEU A 60 -4.80 9.18 6.79
C LEU A 60 -5.26 10.62 7.10
N ILE A 61 -6.21 11.16 6.34
CA ILE A 61 -6.80 12.48 6.62
C ILE A 61 -7.47 12.49 8.01
N VAL A 62 -8.27 11.47 8.32
CA VAL A 62 -8.97 11.37 9.60
C VAL A 62 -7.98 11.10 10.74
N LEU A 63 -7.04 10.17 10.56
CA LEU A 63 -6.01 9.83 11.54
C LEU A 63 -5.21 11.05 11.98
N LYS A 64 -4.73 11.85 11.01
CA LYS A 64 -3.96 13.08 11.29
C LYS A 64 -4.79 14.13 12.02
N ARG A 65 -6.07 14.25 11.69
CA ARG A 65 -6.97 15.22 12.33
C ARG A 65 -7.30 14.84 13.77
N LEU A 66 -7.57 13.56 14.04
CA LEU A 66 -8.04 13.11 15.35
C LEU A 66 -6.90 12.81 16.33
N VAL A 67 -5.85 12.12 15.85
CA VAL A 67 -4.76 11.63 16.71
C VAL A 67 -3.59 12.62 16.77
N ARG A 68 -3.57 13.63 15.88
CA ARG A 68 -2.46 14.60 15.74
C ARG A 68 -1.10 13.91 15.54
N LEU A 69 -1.10 12.75 14.90
CA LEU A 69 0.09 11.95 14.62
C LEU A 69 0.84 12.52 13.41
N ARG A 70 2.17 12.64 13.51
CA ARG A 70 3.04 13.00 12.39
C ARG A 70 3.27 11.77 11.50
N ALA A 71 2.30 11.45 10.65
CA ALA A 71 2.37 10.33 9.72
C ALA A 71 2.82 10.77 8.32
N TYR A 72 3.40 9.83 7.56
CA TYR A 72 3.61 10.00 6.12
C TYR A 72 2.33 10.45 5.40
N ASP A 73 2.45 11.31 4.39
CA ASP A 73 1.29 11.92 3.70
C ASP A 73 0.59 11.01 2.70
N TRP A 74 1.24 9.93 2.29
CA TRP A 74 0.80 9.08 1.20
C TRP A 74 0.65 7.63 1.62
N GLU A 75 0.12 6.83 0.71
CA GLU A 75 -0.06 5.40 0.82
C GLU A 75 1.29 4.71 0.88
N ASN A 76 1.41 3.71 1.75
CA ASN A 76 2.60 2.86 1.85
C ASN A 76 2.17 1.40 1.68
N ALA A 77 1.85 0.99 0.45
CA ALA A 77 1.58 -0.40 0.13
C ALA A 77 2.92 -1.15 0.00
N VAL A 78 3.10 -2.22 0.79
CA VAL A 78 4.36 -2.96 0.88
C VAL A 78 4.08 -4.46 0.77
N SER A 79 4.89 -5.16 -0.04
CA SER A 79 4.81 -6.61 -0.18
C SER A 79 5.09 -7.31 1.14
N LEU A 80 4.34 -8.38 1.46
CA LEU A 80 4.68 -9.24 2.60
C LEU A 80 6.04 -9.94 2.45
N ALA A 81 6.56 -10.02 1.23
CA ALA A 81 7.89 -10.56 0.95
C ALA A 81 9.00 -9.50 0.98
N ASP A 82 8.69 -8.23 1.28
CA ASP A 82 9.69 -7.17 1.39
C ASP A 82 10.60 -7.41 2.61
N PRO A 83 11.93 -7.49 2.42
CA PRO A 83 12.86 -7.74 3.54
C PRO A 83 12.83 -6.62 4.60
N ASP A 84 12.44 -5.41 4.21
CA ASP A 84 12.32 -4.24 5.09
C ASP A 84 10.91 -4.07 5.69
N LEU A 85 9.99 -5.03 5.47
CA LEU A 85 8.63 -4.98 6.03
C LEU A 85 8.63 -4.76 7.55
N ARG A 86 9.59 -5.37 8.26
CA ARG A 86 9.72 -5.28 9.72
C ARG A 86 10.09 -3.88 10.23
N ARG A 87 10.44 -2.94 9.35
CA ARG A 87 10.64 -1.53 9.72
C ARG A 87 9.31 -0.79 9.97
N PHE A 88 8.20 -1.36 9.54
CA PHE A 88 6.86 -0.81 9.75
C PHE A 88 6.17 -1.54 10.90
N PRO A 89 5.99 -0.92 12.08
CA PRO A 89 5.47 -1.59 13.28
C PRO A 89 3.97 -1.93 13.19
N VAL A 90 3.24 -1.29 12.27
CA VAL A 90 1.82 -1.51 12.03
C VAL A 90 1.62 -1.84 10.56
N ILE A 91 1.00 -2.99 10.30
CA ILE A 91 0.68 -3.49 8.95
C ILE A 91 -0.81 -3.80 8.91
N TYR A 92 -1.52 -3.17 7.98
CA TYR A 92 -2.94 -3.38 7.73
C TYR A 92 -3.16 -4.35 6.58
N ALA A 93 -4.04 -5.34 6.75
CA ALA A 93 -4.46 -6.28 5.72
C ALA A 93 -5.99 -6.36 5.71
N VAL A 94 -6.55 -6.44 4.50
CA VAL A 94 -7.97 -6.68 4.22
C VAL A 94 -8.12 -8.02 3.56
#